data_AF-D2Z5U7-F1
#
_entry.id   AF-D2Z5U7-F1
#
_cell.length_a   1.000
_cell.length_b   1.000
_cell.length_c   1.000
_cell.angle_alpha   90.00
_cell.angle_beta   90.00
_cell.angle_gamma   90.00
#
_symmetry.space_group_name_H-M   'P 1'
#
loop_
_entity.id
_entity.type
_entity.pdbx_description
1 polymer ?
#
loop_
_entity_poly.entity_id
_entity_poly.type
_entity_poly.pdbx_seq_one_letter_code
_entity_poly.pdbx_strand_id
1 'polypeptide(L)'
;MYAKIDELDMVKLRDGTEGTVVHVGSGGSFYTVEVESSDGDWELFDVLIDKIESVIWKNPDSDVPLHGTSLKYALSDTSFSLKGTLVDGCDQIALAS
;
A
#
# COMPACT_ATOMS: atom_id res chain seq x y z
N MET A 1 -2.76 -0.65 23.31
CA MET A 1 -3.07 -1.46 22.10
C MET A 1 -2.12 -0.94 21.03
N TYR A 2 -1.09 -1.71 20.67
CA TYR A 2 -0.19 -1.30 19.58
C TYR A 2 -0.99 -1.35 18.28
N ALA A 3 -0.79 -0.38 17.38
CA ALA A 3 -1.36 -0.45 16.05
C ALA A 3 -0.91 -1.78 15.41
N LYS A 4 -1.86 -2.52 14.84
CA LYS A 4 -1.53 -3.71 14.02
C LYS A 4 -0.56 -3.25 12.94
N ILE A 5 0.54 -3.94 12.73
CA ILE A 5 1.50 -3.63 11.67
C ILE A 5 1.37 -4.74 10.64
N ASP A 6 1.25 -4.35 9.38
CA ASP A 6 1.06 -5.26 8.27
C ASP A 6 2.18 -5.13 7.24
N GLU A 7 2.22 -6.07 6.29
CA GLU A 7 3.17 -6.03 5.17
C GLU A 7 2.91 -4.77 4.32
N LEU A 8 4.02 -4.18 3.87
CA LEU A 8 4.15 -2.90 3.16
C LEU A 8 3.86 -1.65 3.99
N ASP A 9 3.58 -1.77 5.29
CA ASP A 9 3.53 -0.61 6.18
C ASP A 9 4.93 0.03 6.29
N MET A 10 4.98 1.36 6.34
CA MET A 10 6.22 2.08 6.64
C MET A 10 6.29 2.36 8.12
N VAL A 11 7.39 1.96 8.74
CA VAL A 11 7.63 2.08 10.17
C VAL A 11 8.86 2.94 10.43
N LYS A 12 8.80 3.68 11.54
CA LYS A 12 9.95 4.36 12.12
C LYS A 12 10.47 3.53 13.28
N LEU A 13 11.75 3.20 13.23
CA LEU A 13 12.47 2.50 14.29
C LEU A 13 12.89 3.49 15.38
N ARG A 14 13.11 2.98 16.60
CA ARG A 14 13.57 3.79 17.75
C ARG A 14 14.95 4.42 17.56
N ASP A 15 15.74 3.90 16.63
CA ASP A 15 17.05 4.49 16.27
C ASP A 15 16.89 5.74 15.36
N GLY A 16 15.68 6.02 14.89
CA GLY A 16 15.36 7.11 13.97
C GLY A 16 15.27 6.68 12.51
N THR A 17 15.73 5.47 12.18
CA THR A 17 15.66 4.88 10.85
C THR A 17 14.23 4.61 10.42
N GLU A 18 13.91 4.86 9.15
CA GLU A 18 12.63 4.57 8.54
C GLU A 18 12.79 3.38 7.58
N GLY A 19 11.78 2.52 7.52
CA GLY A 19 11.83 1.38 6.61
C GLY A 19 10.45 0.78 6.34
N THR A 20 10.40 -0.02 5.28
CA THR A 20 9.18 -0.68 4.81
C THR A 20 9.13 -2.10 5.34
N VAL A 21 8.05 -2.48 6.01
CA VAL A 21 7.83 -3.85 6.46
C VAL A 21 7.59 -4.72 5.23
N VAL A 22 8.49 -5.66 4.93
CA VAL A 22 8.31 -6.60 3.81
C VAL A 22 7.79 -7.95 4.26
N HIS A 23 7.87 -8.24 5.56
CA HIS A 23 7.35 -9.49 6.12
C HIS A 23 6.92 -9.32 7.57
N VAL A 24 5.79 -9.94 7.94
CA VAL A 24 5.32 -10.02 9.33
C VAL A 24 5.49 -11.46 9.82
N GLY A 25 6.38 -11.64 10.79
CA GLY A 25 6.62 -12.94 11.42
C GLY A 25 5.40 -13.45 12.19
N SER A 26 5.37 -14.75 12.48
CA SER A 26 4.24 -15.42 13.17
C SER A 26 3.78 -14.65 14.42
N GLY A 27 2.52 -14.19 14.37
CA GLY A 27 1.86 -13.46 15.46
C GLY A 27 2.35 -12.03 15.69
N GLY A 28 3.11 -11.43 14.75
CA GLY A 28 3.66 -10.08 14.90
C GLY A 28 4.82 -10.00 15.90
N SER A 29 5.53 -11.13 16.10
CA SER A 29 6.65 -11.23 17.05
C SER A 29 7.92 -10.55 16.53
N PHE A 30 8.12 -10.57 15.21
CA PHE A 30 9.21 -9.91 14.50
C PHE A 30 8.71 -9.45 13.14
N TYR A 31 9.41 -8.50 12.54
CA TYR A 31 9.10 -7.89 11.25
C TYR A 31 10.39 -7.81 10.45
N THR A 32 10.36 -8.20 9.19
CA THR A 32 11.48 -7.93 8.29
C THR A 32 11.22 -6.57 7.65
N VAL A 33 12.16 -5.64 7.83
CA VAL A 33 12.06 -4.26 7.36
C VAL A 33 13.17 -4.00 6.36
N GLU A 34 12.78 -3.44 5.22
CA GLU A 34 13.68 -2.94 4.19
C GLU A 34 14.01 -1.47 4.46
N VAL A 35 15.30 -1.14 4.50
CA VAL A 35 15.81 0.20 4.78
C VAL A 35 16.72 0.63 3.63
N GLU A 36 16.53 1.86 3.15
CA GLU A 36 17.46 2.50 2.22
C GLU A 36 18.73 2.95 2.98
N SER A 37 19.87 2.41 2.59
CA SER A 37 21.17 2.84 3.10
C SER A 37 21.64 4.11 2.38
N SER A 38 22.55 4.86 3.01
CA SER A 38 23.10 6.10 2.45
C SER A 38 23.81 5.96 1.09
N ASP A 39 24.11 4.74 0.65
CA ASP A 39 24.69 4.45 -0.67
C ASP A 39 23.63 4.24 -1.77
N GLY A 40 22.34 4.23 -1.40
CA GLY A 40 21.22 3.90 -2.29
C GLY A 40 20.93 2.40 -2.41
N ASP A 41 21.62 1.57 -1.62
CA ASP A 41 21.34 0.14 -1.47
C ASP A 41 20.22 -0.13 -0.48
N TRP A 42 19.49 -1.22 -0.71
CA TRP A 42 18.39 -1.67 0.13
C TRP A 42 18.85 -2.85 0.97
N GLU A 43 18.75 -2.70 2.29
CA GLU A 43 19.11 -3.76 3.23
C GLU A 43 17.90 -4.25 4.01
N LEU A 44 17.84 -5.57 4.23
CA LEU A 44 16.76 -6.23 4.95
C LEU A 44 17.21 -6.56 6.37
N PHE A 45 16.41 -6.16 7.35
CA PHE A 45 16.68 -6.40 8.77
C PHE A 45 15.47 -7.00 9.48
N ASP A 46 15.70 -8.02 10.29
CA ASP A 46 14.69 -8.53 11.21
C ASP A 46 14.66 -7.68 12.48
N VAL A 47 13.54 -7.01 12.73
CA VAL A 47 13.30 -6.16 13.89
C VAL A 47 12.18 -6.72 14.76
N LEU A 48 12.36 -6.61 16.08
CA LEU A 48 11.33 -6.94 17.05
C LEU A 48 10.35 -5.77 17.18
N ILE A 49 9.11 -6.05 17.61
CA ILE A 49 8.09 -5.02 17.84
C ILE A 49 8.56 -3.88 18.77
N ASP A 50 9.39 -4.19 19.78
CA ASP A 50 9.92 -3.17 20.70
C ASP A 50 10.90 -2.18 20.03
N LYS A 51 11.48 -2.55 18.89
CA LYS A 51 12.35 -1.66 18.11
C LYS A 51 11.58 -0.69 17.23
N ILE A 52 10.29 -0.91 17.04
CA ILE A 52 9.41 -0.04 16.26
C ILE A 52 8.89 1.07 17.17
N GLU A 53 9.16 2.32 16.82
CA GLU A 53 8.66 3.50 17.50
C GLU A 53 7.21 3.76 17.10
N SER A 54 6.93 3.80 15.80
CA SER A 54 5.60 4.07 15.26
C SER A 54 5.46 3.63 13.79
N VAL A 55 4.21 3.47 13.35
CA VAL A 55 3.87 3.32 11.93
C VAL A 55 3.63 4.72 11.36
N ILE A 56 4.41 5.11 10.35
CA ILE A 56 4.33 6.44 9.72
C ILE A 56 3.49 6.43 8.45
N TRP A 57 3.40 5.27 7.77
CA TRP A 57 2.49 5.08 6.65
C TRP A 57 1.88 3.68 6.67
N LYS A 58 0.59 3.64 6.32
CA LYS A 58 -0.24 2.43 6.31
C LYS A 58 -0.49 2.01 4.88
N ASN A 59 -0.20 0.76 4.55
CA ASN A 59 -0.56 0.22 3.25
C ASN A 59 -2.09 0.08 3.14
N PRO A 60 -2.77 0.82 2.25
CA PRO A 60 -4.23 0.79 2.14
C PRO A 60 -4.76 -0.57 1.65
N ASP A 61 -3.93 -1.36 0.96
CA ASP A 61 -4.28 -2.70 0.47
C ASP A 61 -4.26 -3.75 1.58
N SER A 62 -3.67 -3.46 2.74
CA SER A 62 -3.61 -4.43 3.84
C SER A 62 -4.96 -4.60 4.57
N ASP A 63 -5.86 -3.60 4.47
CA ASP A 63 -7.16 -3.64 5.15
C ASP A 63 -8.26 -4.30 4.30
N VAL A 64 -7.96 -4.85 3.11
CA VAL A 64 -8.98 -5.61 2.37
C VAL A 64 -9.15 -7.01 2.99
N PRO A 65 -10.26 -7.31 3.70
CA PRO A 65 -10.51 -8.66 4.13
C PRO A 65 -10.68 -9.55 2.89
N LEU A 66 -9.71 -10.45 2.66
CA LEU A 66 -9.74 -11.50 1.65
C LEU A 66 -10.82 -12.58 1.95
N HIS A 67 -11.99 -12.18 2.46
CA HIS A 67 -13.20 -12.98 2.46
C HIS A 67 -14.13 -12.46 1.35
N GLY A 68 -13.86 -12.87 0.12
CA GLY A 68 -14.93 -13.14 -0.84
C GLY A 68 -15.31 -12.05 -1.86
N THR A 69 -14.47 -11.07 -2.18
CA THR A 69 -14.76 -10.20 -3.34
C THR A 69 -13.63 -10.21 -4.35
N SER A 70 -13.96 -10.75 -5.53
CA SER A 70 -13.17 -10.73 -6.74
C SER A 70 -12.46 -9.39 -6.98
N LEU A 71 -11.22 -9.49 -7.48
CA LEU A 71 -10.48 -8.46 -8.21
C LEU A 71 -11.39 -7.56 -9.05
N LYS A 72 -11.86 -6.45 -8.46
CA LYS A 72 -12.49 -5.36 -9.17
C LYS A 72 -12.13 -4.08 -8.40
N TYR A 73 -11.39 -3.20 -9.08
CA TYR A 73 -11.11 -1.80 -8.76
C TYR A 73 -9.94 -1.50 -7.81
N ALA A 74 -8.76 -1.30 -8.41
CA ALA A 74 -7.86 -0.20 -8.06
C ALA A 74 -6.96 0.17 -9.27
N LEU A 75 -7.56 0.39 -10.44
CA LEU A 75 -6.97 1.27 -11.46
C LEU A 75 -7.81 2.55 -11.44
N SER A 76 -7.57 3.40 -10.45
CA SER A 76 -8.26 4.69 -10.34
C SER A 76 -7.34 5.73 -9.73
N ASP A 77 -6.09 5.81 -10.18
CA ASP A 77 -5.37 7.10 -10.22
C ASP A 77 -4.24 7.05 -11.25
N THR A 78 -4.60 6.90 -12.52
CA THR A 78 -3.75 7.38 -13.60
C THR A 78 -4.49 8.49 -14.29
N SER A 79 -4.33 9.70 -13.74
CA SER A 79 -4.50 10.95 -14.46
C SER A 79 -3.45 11.06 -15.58
N PHE A 80 -3.42 10.11 -16.52
CA PHE A 80 -2.57 10.21 -17.70
C PHE A 80 -3.36 10.97 -18.76
N SER A 81 -3.08 12.28 -18.80
CA SER A 81 -3.58 13.22 -19.79
C SER A 81 -3.24 12.74 -21.20
N LEU A 82 -4.22 12.19 -21.92
CA LEU A 82 -4.14 12.00 -23.36
C LEU A 82 -5.11 12.97 -24.02
N LYS A 83 -4.55 14.07 -24.55
CA LYS A 83 -5.24 14.91 -25.51
C LYS A 83 -5.67 14.04 -26.70
N GLY A 84 -6.97 13.87 -26.89
CA GLY A 84 -7.51 13.16 -28.04
C GLY A 84 -9.01 13.37 -28.16
N THR A 85 -9.40 14.42 -28.88
CA THR A 85 -10.77 14.70 -29.33
C THR A 85 -11.42 13.44 -29.92
N LEU A 86 -12.51 12.97 -29.32
CA LEU A 86 -13.42 12.02 -29.96
C LEU A 86 -14.78 12.70 -30.14
N VAL A 87 -15.17 12.72 -31.40
CA VAL A 87 -16.38 13.31 -31.97
C VAL A 87 -17.63 12.57 -31.52
N ASP A 88 -18.67 13.35 -31.26
CA ASP A 88 -20.01 12.95 -30.85
C ASP A 88 -20.73 12.16 -31.96
N GLY A 89 -21.46 11.11 -31.58
CA GLY A 89 -22.25 10.28 -32.49
C GLY A 89 -23.13 9.30 -31.71
N CYS A 90 -24.10 9.83 -30.97
CA CYS A 90 -25.09 9.03 -30.24
C CYS A 90 -26.38 8.92 -31.07
N ASP A 91 -26.60 7.78 -31.72
CA ASP A 91 -27.86 7.43 -32.36
C ASP A 91 -28.90 6.98 -31.31
N GLN A 92 -29.81 7.91 -31.02
CA GLN A 92 -31.22 7.83 -30.64
C GLN A 92 -31.80 6.52 -30.07
N ILE A 93 -32.35 6.63 -28.85
CA ILE A 93 -33.50 5.82 -28.41
C ILE A 93 -34.62 6.81 -28.02
N ALA A 94 -35.69 6.88 -28.82
CA ALA A 94 -36.91 7.59 -28.48
C ALA A 94 -38.07 6.58 -28.34
N LEU A 95 -38.68 6.51 -27.16
CA LEU A 95 -39.96 5.86 -26.92
C LEU A 95 -40.84 6.79 -26.06
N ALA A 96 -41.90 7.33 -26.67
CA ALA A 96 -43.15 7.88 -26.11
C ALA A 96 -43.70 8.88 -27.16
N SER A 97 -44.96 8.90 -27.60
CA SER A 97 -46.21 8.21 -27.24
C SER A 97 -47.03 7.91 -28.49
#